data_AF-A0A975G114-F1
#
_entry.id   AF-A0A975G114-F1
#
_cell.length_a   1.000
_cell.length_b   1.000
_cell.length_c   1.000
_cell.angle_alpha   90.00
_cell.angle_beta   90.00
_cell.angle_gamma   90.00
#
_symmetry.space_group_name_H-M   'P 1'
#
loop_
_entity.id
_entity.type
_entity.pdbx_description
1 polymer ?
#
loop_
_entity_poly.entity_id
_entity_poly.type
_entity_poly.pdbx_seq_one_letter_code
_entity_poly.pdbx_strand_id
1 'polypeptide(L)'
;MGGLHYKPGDETLLAVVIGAVLATAGGFVSAQLEGVLRRRERERAAALLFGEILSILELITKLANDARGRGEPYGPFTVRLMRAVRREAETYDRNREALYDLRNAELRGKIHALMVRLTLALEGFADTGARIALLEDEVRTMGPDHPALAETTARLEALFEGRESSFDFAVECVGQIGPIVTLLRPLAKQDFGIYASVARG
;
A
#
# COMPACT_ATOMS: atom_id res chain seq x y z
N MET A 1 66.07 -21.58 34.09
CA MET A 1 65.36 -21.88 32.83
C MET A 1 64.45 -23.07 33.09
N GLY A 2 63.18 -22.82 33.44
CA GLY A 2 62.20 -23.88 33.73
C GLY A 2 61.49 -24.26 32.44
N GLY A 3 61.82 -25.43 31.88
CA GLY A 3 61.09 -26.00 30.75
C GLY A 3 59.68 -26.40 31.20
N LEU A 4 58.67 -25.84 30.54
CA LEU A 4 57.28 -26.28 30.68
C LEU A 4 57.20 -27.74 30.22
N HIS A 5 57.16 -28.66 31.19
CA HIS A 5 56.94 -30.08 30.97
C HIS A 5 55.45 -30.28 30.64
N TYR A 6 55.10 -30.31 29.35
CA TYR A 6 53.75 -30.65 28.89
C TYR A 6 53.53 -32.15 29.11
N LYS A 7 52.43 -32.54 29.78
CA LYS A 7 52.10 -33.96 29.97
C LYS A 7 51.39 -34.48 28.71
N PRO A 8 51.69 -35.71 28.25
CA PRO A 8 50.93 -36.33 27.16
C PRO A 8 49.46 -36.46 27.59
N GLY A 9 48.58 -35.67 26.97
CA GLY A 9 47.16 -35.50 27.34
C GLY A 9 46.69 -34.03 27.34
N ASP A 10 47.59 -33.09 27.58
CA ASP A 10 47.27 -31.65 27.58
C ASP A 10 47.01 -31.13 26.15
N GLU A 11 47.68 -31.69 25.15
CA GLU A 11 47.50 -31.37 23.72
C GLU A 11 46.09 -31.72 23.22
N THR A 12 45.58 -32.89 23.63
CA THR A 12 44.22 -33.34 23.30
C THR A 12 43.15 -32.45 23.95
N LEU A 13 43.37 -32.00 25.18
CA LEU A 13 42.41 -31.15 25.89
C LEU A 13 42.38 -29.73 25.29
N LEU A 14 43.54 -29.17 24.95
CA LEU A 14 43.65 -27.89 24.25
C LEU A 14 42.96 -27.95 22.87
N ALA A 15 43.19 -29.02 22.10
CA ALA A 15 42.55 -29.22 20.80
C ALA A 15 41.01 -29.29 20.90
N VAL A 16 40.48 -30.00 21.90
CA VAL A 16 39.02 -30.06 22.15
C VAL A 16 38.45 -28.70 22.54
N VAL A 17 39.13 -27.97 23.41
CA VAL A 17 38.69 -26.61 23.82
C VAL A 17 38.69 -25.66 22.64
N ILE A 18 39.75 -25.67 21.82
CA ILE A 18 39.81 -24.85 20.60
C ILE A 18 38.71 -25.25 19.62
N GLY A 19 38.48 -26.55 19.42
CA GLY A 19 37.39 -27.05 18.56
C GLY A 19 36.01 -26.60 19.03
N ALA A 20 35.73 -26.67 20.33
CA ALA A 20 34.46 -26.22 20.91
C ALA A 20 34.26 -24.71 20.77
N VAL A 21 35.30 -23.91 21.00
CA VAL A 21 35.26 -22.45 20.82
C VAL A 21 35.02 -22.09 19.35
N LEU A 22 35.73 -22.74 18.41
CA LEU A 22 35.56 -22.51 16.97
C LEU A 22 34.16 -22.92 16.49
N ALA A 23 33.63 -24.05 16.96
CA ALA A 23 32.27 -24.47 16.63
C ALA A 23 31.23 -23.46 17.13
N THR A 24 31.40 -22.95 18.35
CA THR A 24 30.48 -21.96 18.94
C THR A 24 30.58 -20.62 18.22
N ALA A 25 31.78 -20.14 17.93
CA ALA A 25 32.01 -18.91 17.18
C ALA A 25 31.47 -19.01 15.74
N GLY A 26 31.69 -20.14 15.08
CA GLY A 26 31.16 -20.42 13.74
C GLY A 26 29.62 -20.44 13.72
N GLY A 27 28.99 -21.10 14.70
CA GLY A 27 27.54 -21.10 14.86
C GLY A 27 26.97 -19.70 15.07
N PHE A 28 27.61 -18.88 15.91
CA PHE A 28 27.20 -17.50 16.16
C PHE A 28 27.31 -16.63 14.90
N VAL A 29 28.44 -16.69 14.18
CA VAL A 29 28.64 -15.93 12.95
C VAL A 29 27.63 -16.33 11.88
N SER A 30 27.37 -17.63 11.73
CA SER A 30 26.35 -18.15 10.79
C SER A 30 24.96 -17.60 11.12
N ALA A 31 24.54 -17.65 12.38
CA ALA A 31 23.25 -17.13 12.82
C ALA A 31 23.11 -15.62 12.60
N GLN A 32 24.19 -14.86 12.83
CA GLN A 32 24.19 -13.41 12.56
C GLN A 32 24.06 -13.10 11.07
N LEU A 33 24.82 -13.80 10.22
CA LEU A 33 24.75 -13.64 8.76
C LEU A 33 23.35 -13.99 8.23
N GLU A 34 22.78 -15.10 8.70
CA GLU A 34 21.42 -15.52 8.34
C GLU A 34 20.38 -14.48 8.78
N GLY A 35 20.51 -13.93 10.00
CA GLY A 35 19.64 -12.86 10.48
C GLY A 35 19.68 -11.61 9.61
N VAL A 36 20.86 -11.23 9.12
CA VAL A 36 21.02 -10.07 8.21
C VAL A 36 20.39 -10.35 6.85
N LEU A 37 20.59 -11.55 6.28
CA LEU A 37 20.02 -11.95 5.00
C LEU A 37 18.49 -11.98 5.05
N ARG A 38 17.90 -12.65 6.05
CA ARG A 38 16.45 -12.72 6.25
C ARG A 38 15.82 -11.33 6.43
N ARG A 39 16.50 -10.40 7.12
CA ARG A 39 16.03 -9.01 7.26
C ARG A 39 16.03 -8.26 5.93
N ARG A 40 17.05 -8.46 5.09
CA ARG A 40 17.12 -7.84 3.76
C ARG A 40 16.06 -8.41 2.82
N GLU A 41 15.81 -9.70 2.88
CA GLU A 41 14.78 -10.37 2.10
C GLU A 41 13.38 -9.86 2.46
N ARG A 42 13.07 -9.74 3.76
CA ARG A 42 11.80 -9.17 4.23
C ARG A 42 11.60 -7.73 3.80
N GLU A 43 12.62 -6.89 3.95
CA GLU A 43 12.57 -5.50 3.50
C GLU A 43 12.33 -5.39 1.99
N ARG A 44 12.99 -6.24 1.19
CA ARG A 44 12.76 -6.30 -0.25
C ARG A 44 11.35 -6.76 -0.60
N ALA A 45 10.85 -7.80 0.08
CA ALA A 45 9.51 -8.33 -0.13
C ALA A 45 8.43 -7.29 0.21
N ALA A 46 8.59 -6.59 1.33
CA ALA A 46 7.72 -5.46 1.69
C ALA A 46 7.78 -4.34 0.64
N ALA A 47 8.98 -3.97 0.20
CA ALA A 47 9.13 -2.92 -0.81
C ALA A 47 8.48 -3.28 -2.15
N LEU A 48 8.57 -4.55 -2.56
CA LEU A 48 7.87 -5.07 -3.74
C LEU A 48 6.35 -4.97 -3.56
N LEU A 49 5.83 -5.54 -2.48
CA LEU A 49 4.39 -5.56 -2.18
C LEU A 49 3.79 -4.15 -2.19
N PHE A 50 4.36 -3.20 -1.44
CA PHE A 50 3.83 -1.84 -1.41
C PHE A 50 4.05 -1.10 -2.72
N GLY A 51 5.14 -1.36 -3.43
CA GLY A 51 5.36 -0.77 -4.75
C GLY A 51 4.31 -1.22 -5.76
N GLU A 52 3.94 -2.50 -5.75
CA GLU A 52 2.89 -3.06 -6.62
C GLU A 52 1.51 -2.48 -6.28
N ILE A 53 1.11 -2.54 -5.00
CA ILE A 53 -0.17 -2.01 -4.53
C ILE A 53 -0.32 -0.54 -4.93
N LEU A 54 0.68 0.29 -4.62
CA LEU A 54 0.64 1.73 -4.93
C LEU A 54 0.59 1.98 -6.45
N SER A 55 1.35 1.21 -7.24
CA SER A 55 1.34 1.38 -8.70
C SER A 55 0.00 0.98 -9.32
N ILE A 56 -0.67 -0.06 -8.78
CA ILE A 56 -2.01 -0.47 -9.20
C ILE A 56 -3.05 0.58 -8.81
N LEU A 57 -2.98 1.11 -7.58
CA LEU A 57 -3.84 2.22 -7.13
C LEU A 57 -3.69 3.43 -8.05
N GLU A 58 -2.46 3.80 -8.42
CA GLU A 58 -2.19 4.88 -9.36
C GLU A 58 -2.80 4.64 -10.74
N LEU A 59 -2.57 3.44 -11.29
CA LEU A 59 -3.09 3.04 -12.59
C LEU A 59 -4.62 3.11 -12.65
N ILE A 60 -5.31 2.43 -11.73
CA ILE A 60 -6.77 2.33 -11.76
C ILE A 60 -7.41 3.71 -11.52
N THR A 61 -6.83 4.53 -10.64
CA THR A 61 -7.37 5.87 -10.36
C THR A 61 -7.19 6.80 -11.56
N LYS A 62 -6.06 6.72 -12.28
CA LYS A 62 -5.89 7.45 -13.56
C LYS A 62 -6.91 7.03 -14.60
N LEU A 63 -7.12 5.72 -14.76
CA LEU A 63 -8.16 5.20 -15.65
C LEU A 63 -9.56 5.68 -15.25
N ALA A 64 -9.85 5.75 -13.94
CA ALA A 64 -11.11 6.28 -13.44
C ALA A 64 -11.28 7.77 -13.75
N ASN A 65 -10.21 8.57 -13.62
CA ASN A 65 -10.23 10.00 -13.94
C ASN A 65 -10.41 10.24 -15.44
N ASP A 66 -9.71 9.47 -16.28
CA ASP A 66 -9.87 9.53 -17.73
C ASP A 66 -11.29 9.11 -18.15
N ALA A 67 -11.85 8.07 -17.52
CA ALA A 67 -13.23 7.63 -17.75
C ALA A 67 -14.25 8.68 -17.32
N ARG A 68 -14.04 9.36 -16.19
CA ARG A 68 -14.90 10.46 -15.74
C ARG A 68 -14.96 11.58 -16.78
N GLY A 69 -13.83 11.91 -17.42
CA GLY A 69 -13.77 12.93 -18.46
C GLY A 69 -14.33 12.49 -19.82
N ARG A 70 -14.70 11.20 -20.00
CA ARG A 70 -15.20 10.64 -21.27
C ARG A 70 -16.55 9.96 -21.06
N GLY A 71 -17.63 10.64 -21.41
CA GLY A 71 -18.99 10.10 -21.36
C GLY A 71 -19.76 10.59 -20.13
N GLU A 72 -20.53 9.71 -19.50
CA GLU A 72 -21.30 10.02 -18.29
C GLU A 72 -20.38 10.09 -17.06
N PRO A 73 -20.22 11.27 -16.43
CA PRO A 73 -19.43 11.40 -15.21
C PRO A 73 -19.97 10.46 -14.13
N TYR A 74 -19.09 9.67 -13.52
CA TYR A 74 -19.45 8.70 -12.49
C TYR A 74 -20.46 7.62 -12.96
N GLY A 75 -20.52 7.32 -14.26
CA GLY A 75 -21.31 6.20 -14.77
C GLY A 75 -20.81 4.82 -14.27
N PRO A 76 -21.46 3.71 -14.70
CA PRO A 76 -21.18 2.37 -14.17
C PRO A 76 -19.73 1.89 -14.35
N PHE A 77 -19.02 2.39 -15.36
CA PHE A 77 -17.61 2.06 -15.56
C PHE A 77 -16.70 2.77 -14.55
N THR A 78 -16.82 4.08 -14.40
CA THR A 78 -16.06 4.88 -13.42
C THR A 78 -16.28 4.38 -11.99
N VAL A 79 -17.54 4.09 -11.61
CA VAL A 79 -17.85 3.53 -10.28
C VAL A 79 -17.22 2.15 -10.08
N ARG A 80 -17.18 1.29 -11.11
CA ARG A 80 -16.49 -0.01 -11.03
C ARG A 80 -14.99 0.15 -10.83
N LEU A 81 -14.36 1.12 -11.50
CA LEU A 81 -12.95 1.43 -11.29
C LEU A 81 -12.69 1.91 -9.87
N MET A 82 -13.50 2.83 -9.34
CA MET A 82 -13.35 3.30 -7.96
C MET A 82 -13.54 2.19 -6.92
N ARG A 83 -14.46 1.24 -7.17
CA ARG A 83 -14.57 0.01 -6.34
C ARG A 83 -13.33 -0.87 -6.46
N ALA A 84 -12.67 -0.92 -7.61
CA ALA A 84 -11.40 -1.62 -7.76
C ALA A 84 -10.26 -0.94 -6.99
N VAL A 85 -10.17 0.40 -7.02
CA VAL A 85 -9.22 1.17 -6.19
C VAL A 85 -9.43 0.85 -4.70
N ARG A 86 -10.68 0.85 -4.23
CA ARG A 86 -11.00 0.48 -2.84
C ARG A 86 -10.57 -0.94 -2.47
N ARG A 87 -10.84 -1.93 -3.31
CA ARG A 87 -10.39 -3.32 -3.05
C ARG A 87 -8.87 -3.44 -2.94
N GLU A 88 -8.14 -2.62 -3.70
CA GLU A 88 -6.68 -2.59 -3.62
C GLU A 88 -6.20 -1.88 -2.34
N ALA A 89 -6.89 -0.83 -1.89
CA ALA A 89 -6.63 -0.23 -0.58
C ALA A 89 -6.90 -1.22 0.58
N GLU A 90 -7.92 -2.06 0.48
CA GLU A 90 -8.17 -3.14 1.45
C GLU A 90 -7.05 -4.21 1.43
N THR A 91 -6.41 -4.44 0.29
CA THR A 91 -5.21 -5.29 0.20
C THR A 91 -4.04 -4.67 0.96
N TYR A 92 -3.86 -3.36 0.91
CA TYR A 92 -2.89 -2.67 1.77
C TYR A 92 -3.19 -2.90 3.25
N ASP A 93 -4.44 -2.69 3.70
CA ASP A 93 -4.78 -2.80 5.12
C ASP A 93 -4.51 -4.20 5.69
N ARG A 94 -4.81 -5.25 4.92
CA ARG A 94 -4.52 -6.64 5.28
C ARG A 94 -3.02 -6.94 5.39
N ASN A 95 -2.19 -6.21 4.65
CA ASN A 95 -0.75 -6.39 4.61
C ASN A 95 0.03 -5.29 5.34
N ARG A 96 -0.66 -4.40 6.08
CA ARG A 96 -0.04 -3.22 6.70
C ARG A 96 1.09 -3.55 7.65
N GLU A 97 1.09 -4.73 8.27
CA GLU A 97 2.14 -5.17 9.19
C GLU A 97 3.48 -5.38 8.48
N ALA A 98 3.47 -5.79 7.20
CA ALA A 98 4.68 -5.89 6.39
C ALA A 98 5.37 -4.53 6.21
N LEU A 99 4.68 -3.42 6.47
CA LEU A 99 5.27 -2.09 6.44
C LEU A 99 6.41 -1.96 7.46
N TYR A 100 6.33 -2.67 8.59
CA TYR A 100 7.37 -2.66 9.63
C TYR A 100 8.66 -3.37 9.20
N ASP A 101 8.64 -4.17 8.14
CA ASP A 101 9.86 -4.76 7.56
C ASP A 101 10.68 -3.72 6.75
N LEU A 102 10.09 -2.58 6.36
CA LEU A 102 10.85 -1.46 5.79
C LEU A 102 11.64 -0.75 6.89
N ARG A 103 12.95 -0.58 6.74
CA ARG A 103 13.78 0.04 7.80
C ARG A 103 13.52 1.53 7.95
N ASN A 104 13.29 2.24 6.85
CA ASN A 104 13.12 3.69 6.83
C ASN A 104 11.76 4.10 7.43
N ALA A 105 11.79 4.68 8.64
CA ALA A 105 10.59 5.13 9.35
C ALA A 105 9.81 6.24 8.63
N GLU A 106 10.51 7.15 7.97
CA GLU A 106 9.90 8.24 7.21
C GLU A 106 9.12 7.69 6.01
N LEU A 107 9.69 6.72 5.29
CA LEU A 107 9.03 6.06 4.17
C LEU A 107 7.76 5.32 4.61
N ARG A 108 7.82 4.59 5.75
CA ARG A 108 6.63 3.97 6.35
C ARG A 108 5.55 5.00 6.67
N GLY A 109 5.94 6.11 7.29
CA GLY A 109 5.04 7.21 7.62
C GLY A 109 4.36 7.80 6.39
N LYS A 110 5.11 8.03 5.30
CA LYS A 110 4.59 8.53 4.02
C LYS A 110 3.57 7.57 3.40
N ILE A 111 3.90 6.28 3.34
CA ILE A 111 2.98 5.25 2.81
C ILE A 111 1.70 5.21 3.64
N HIS A 112 1.82 5.14 4.97
CA HIS A 112 0.65 5.06 5.84
C HIS A 112 -0.23 6.30 5.76
N ALA A 113 0.35 7.50 5.83
CA ALA A 113 -0.40 8.75 5.73
C ALA A 113 -1.08 8.94 4.36
N LEU A 114 -0.46 8.46 3.28
CA LEU A 114 -1.10 8.41 1.97
C LEU A 114 -2.31 7.46 1.97
N MET A 115 -2.11 6.22 2.44
CA MET A 115 -3.17 5.21 2.42
C MET A 115 -4.37 5.60 3.29
N VAL A 116 -4.15 6.20 4.47
CA VAL A 116 -5.24 6.71 5.31
C VAL A 116 -6.07 7.77 4.58
N ARG A 117 -5.41 8.76 3.95
CA ARG A 117 -6.13 9.82 3.20
C ARG A 117 -6.89 9.26 2.01
N LEU A 118 -6.28 8.33 1.29
CA LEU A 118 -6.91 7.68 0.14
C LEU A 118 -8.13 6.86 0.58
N THR A 119 -8.03 6.05 1.64
CA THR A 119 -9.17 5.27 2.16
C THR A 119 -10.32 6.17 2.58
N LEU A 120 -10.05 7.28 3.29
CA LEU A 120 -11.08 8.26 3.66
C LEU A 120 -11.77 8.87 2.43
N ALA A 121 -11.01 9.19 1.39
CA ALA A 121 -11.56 9.70 0.13
C ALA A 121 -12.48 8.67 -0.57
N LEU A 122 -12.06 7.40 -0.57
CA LEU A 122 -12.81 6.30 -1.18
C LEU A 122 -14.08 5.96 -0.41
N GLU A 123 -14.05 6.05 0.92
CA GLU A 123 -15.23 5.91 1.78
C GLU A 123 -16.22 7.05 1.53
N GLY A 124 -15.75 8.30 1.52
CA GLY A 124 -16.58 9.47 1.18
C GLY A 124 -17.24 9.34 -0.20
N PHE A 125 -16.49 8.89 -1.21
CA PHE A 125 -17.02 8.62 -2.55
C PHE A 125 -18.09 7.52 -2.56
N ALA A 126 -17.88 6.42 -1.82
CA ALA A 126 -18.82 5.31 -1.77
C ALA A 126 -20.11 5.69 -1.02
N ASP A 127 -19.98 6.37 0.13
CA ASP A 127 -21.10 6.77 0.96
C ASP A 127 -21.99 7.81 0.27
N THR A 128 -21.39 8.82 -0.36
CA THR A 128 -22.12 9.80 -1.17
C THR A 128 -22.81 9.13 -2.35
N GLY A 129 -22.13 8.21 -3.05
CA GLY A 129 -22.72 7.42 -4.14
C GLY A 129 -23.93 6.58 -3.71
N ALA A 130 -23.88 5.96 -2.53
CA ALA A 130 -25.02 5.20 -2.00
C ALA A 130 -26.20 6.11 -1.64
N ARG A 131 -25.94 7.29 -1.05
CA ARG A 131 -26.99 8.28 -0.72
C ARG A 131 -27.63 8.87 -1.97
N ILE A 132 -26.85 9.20 -2.99
CA ILE A 132 -27.34 9.67 -4.29
C ILE A 132 -28.35 8.66 -4.86
N ALA A 133 -28.00 7.38 -4.90
CA ALA A 133 -28.88 6.36 -5.46
C ALA A 133 -30.23 6.25 -4.72
N LEU A 134 -30.23 6.46 -3.40
CA LEU A 134 -31.45 6.48 -2.59
C LEU A 134 -32.30 7.73 -2.87
N LEU A 135 -31.69 8.92 -2.91
CA LEU A 135 -32.42 10.17 -3.17
C LEU A 135 -32.92 10.24 -4.62
N GLU A 136 -32.18 9.72 -5.60
CA GLU A 136 -32.65 9.64 -6.99
C GLU A 136 -33.90 8.77 -7.12
N ASP A 137 -33.97 7.67 -6.38
CA ASP A 137 -35.16 6.81 -6.36
C ASP A 137 -36.32 7.53 -5.66
N GLU A 138 -36.07 8.21 -4.54
CA GLU A 138 -37.06 9.05 -3.86
C GLU A 138 -37.62 10.14 -4.77
N VAL A 139 -36.77 10.91 -5.45
CA VAL A 139 -37.16 11.94 -6.43
C VAL A 139 -37.98 11.33 -7.57
N ARG A 140 -37.61 10.14 -8.06
CA ARG A 140 -38.38 9.45 -9.12
C ARG A 140 -39.78 9.05 -8.67
N THR A 141 -39.94 8.69 -7.39
CA THR A 141 -41.24 8.34 -6.80
C THR A 141 -42.08 9.57 -6.43
N MET A 142 -41.43 10.69 -6.11
CA MET A 142 -42.09 11.98 -5.90
C MET A 142 -42.64 12.50 -7.24
N GLY A 143 -43.96 12.66 -7.34
CA GLY A 143 -44.56 13.34 -8.49
C GLY A 143 -44.06 14.79 -8.64
N PRO A 144 -44.22 15.41 -9.82
CA PRO A 144 -43.70 16.76 -10.10
C PRO A 144 -44.23 17.85 -9.16
N ASP A 145 -45.43 17.66 -8.60
CA ASP A 145 -46.08 18.61 -7.69
C ASP A 145 -45.82 18.30 -6.20
N HIS A 146 -44.94 17.35 -5.88
CA HIS A 146 -44.67 16.97 -4.51
C HIS A 146 -43.99 18.11 -3.74
N PRO A 147 -44.52 18.55 -2.57
CA PRO A 147 -44.04 19.74 -1.88
C PRO A 147 -42.58 19.63 -1.42
N ALA A 148 -42.07 18.43 -1.20
CA ALA A 148 -40.67 18.19 -0.82
C ALA A 148 -39.69 18.10 -2.00
N LEU A 149 -40.17 18.08 -3.26
CA LEU A 149 -39.32 17.82 -4.44
C LEU A 149 -38.16 18.81 -4.58
N ALA A 150 -38.42 20.10 -4.32
CA ALA A 150 -37.41 21.14 -4.39
C ALA A 150 -36.30 20.93 -3.35
N GLU A 151 -36.67 20.57 -2.11
CA GLU A 151 -35.72 20.32 -1.04
C GLU A 151 -34.90 19.05 -1.30
N THR A 152 -35.53 17.96 -1.75
CA THR A 152 -34.84 16.70 -2.06
C THR A 152 -33.86 16.88 -3.21
N THR A 153 -34.23 17.63 -4.25
CA THR A 153 -33.34 17.95 -5.38
C THR A 153 -32.13 18.77 -4.92
N ALA A 154 -32.32 19.79 -4.07
CA ALA A 154 -31.21 20.57 -3.52
C ALA A 154 -30.24 19.72 -2.67
N ARG A 155 -30.77 18.77 -1.89
CA ARG A 155 -29.94 17.80 -1.14
C ARG A 155 -29.16 16.87 -2.09
N LEU A 156 -29.78 16.45 -3.19
CA LEU A 156 -29.15 15.61 -4.20
C LEU A 156 -27.99 16.33 -4.89
N GLU A 157 -28.17 17.60 -5.24
CA GLU A 157 -27.11 18.45 -5.79
C GLU A 157 -25.90 18.56 -4.84
N ALA A 158 -26.13 18.82 -3.55
CA ALA A 158 -25.06 18.85 -2.55
C ALA A 158 -24.32 17.50 -2.42
N LEU A 159 -25.02 16.38 -2.60
CA LEU A 159 -24.37 15.06 -2.60
C LEU A 159 -23.52 14.83 -3.86
N PHE A 160 -23.95 15.34 -5.03
CA PHE A 160 -23.14 15.28 -6.25
C PHE A 160 -21.82 16.04 -6.08
N GLU A 161 -21.86 17.26 -5.54
CA GLU A 161 -20.67 18.06 -5.22
C GLU A 161 -19.74 17.33 -4.23
N GLY A 162 -20.32 16.71 -3.20
CA GLY A 162 -19.57 15.92 -2.22
C GLY A 162 -18.88 14.69 -2.82
N ARG A 163 -19.56 13.98 -3.74
CA ARG A 163 -18.98 12.84 -4.48
C ARG A 163 -17.83 13.30 -5.37
N GLU A 164 -17.99 14.41 -6.07
CA GLU A 164 -16.95 15.00 -6.90
C GLU A 164 -15.72 15.41 -6.10
N SER A 165 -15.92 16.13 -4.99
CA SER A 165 -14.84 16.52 -4.08
C SER A 165 -14.08 15.30 -3.53
N SER A 166 -14.79 14.23 -3.17
CA SER A 166 -14.16 12.99 -2.69
C SER A 166 -13.34 12.29 -3.77
N PHE A 167 -13.85 12.28 -5.01
CA PHE A 167 -13.13 11.73 -6.15
C PHE A 167 -11.87 12.53 -6.46
N ASP A 168 -11.96 13.85 -6.54
CA ASP A 168 -10.81 14.72 -6.83
C ASP A 168 -9.73 14.59 -5.76
N PHE A 169 -10.14 14.50 -4.48
CA PHE A 169 -9.20 14.27 -3.40
C PHE A 169 -8.50 12.89 -3.50
N ALA A 170 -9.20 11.85 -3.95
CA ALA A 170 -8.58 10.55 -4.22
C ALA A 170 -7.54 10.64 -5.36
N VAL A 171 -7.86 11.37 -6.43
CA VAL A 171 -6.93 11.63 -7.55
C VAL A 171 -5.70 12.41 -7.06
N GLU A 172 -5.89 13.43 -6.24
CA GLU A 172 -4.80 14.22 -5.63
C GLU A 172 -3.88 13.33 -4.77
N CYS A 173 -4.46 12.49 -3.91
CA CYS A 173 -3.72 11.54 -3.08
C CYS A 173 -2.84 10.64 -3.94
N VAL A 174 -3.41 10.06 -5.00
CA VAL A 174 -2.69 9.21 -5.94
C VAL A 174 -1.55 9.95 -6.65
N GLY A 175 -1.67 11.25 -6.89
CA GLY A 175 -0.57 12.09 -7.40
C GLY A 175 0.71 12.03 -6.54
N GLN A 176 0.60 11.63 -5.27
CA GLN A 176 1.73 11.50 -4.34
C GLN A 176 2.42 10.13 -4.39
N ILE A 177 1.90 9.18 -5.17
CA ILE A 177 2.44 7.81 -5.27
C ILE A 177 3.80 7.77 -5.95
N GLY A 178 3.97 8.51 -7.06
CA GLY A 178 5.21 8.47 -7.87
C GLY A 178 6.50 8.69 -7.06
N PRO A 179 6.58 9.74 -6.20
CA PRO A 179 7.72 9.93 -5.31
C PRO A 179 7.97 8.76 -4.35
N ILE A 180 6.93 8.15 -3.79
CA ILE A 180 7.05 7.01 -2.86
C ILE A 180 7.56 5.76 -3.58
N VAL A 181 6.99 5.45 -4.75
CA VAL A 181 7.42 4.32 -5.59
C VAL A 181 8.88 4.46 -6.01
N THR A 182 9.33 5.69 -6.29
CA THR A 182 10.74 5.98 -6.58
C THR A 182 11.67 5.61 -5.42
N LEU A 183 11.23 5.83 -4.18
CA LEU A 183 11.98 5.44 -2.97
C LEU A 183 11.97 3.92 -2.72
N LEU A 184 10.90 3.21 -3.14
CA LEU A 184 10.78 1.76 -3.00
C LEU A 184 11.61 0.99 -4.02
N ARG A 185 11.79 1.52 -5.23
CA ARG A 185 12.55 0.90 -6.33
C ARG A 185 13.92 0.32 -5.92
N PRO A 186 14.83 1.08 -5.28
CA PRO A 186 16.14 0.54 -4.88
C PRO A 186 16.05 -0.57 -3.83
N LEU A 187 15.01 -0.57 -2.98
CA LEU A 187 14.79 -1.61 -1.97
C LEU A 187 14.24 -2.89 -2.61
N ALA A 188 13.29 -2.74 -3.53
CA ALA A 188 12.65 -3.83 -4.27
C ALA A 188 13.58 -4.50 -5.30
N LYS A 189 14.56 -3.74 -5.82
CA LYS A 189 15.39 -4.11 -6.99
C LYS A 189 14.56 -4.43 -8.24
N GLN A 190 13.44 -3.72 -8.41
CA GLN A 190 12.51 -3.90 -9.52
C GLN A 190 11.91 -2.55 -9.93
N ASP A 191 11.62 -2.38 -11.22
CA ASP A 191 10.87 -1.23 -11.73
C ASP A 191 9.37 -1.52 -11.74
N PHE A 192 8.59 -0.55 -11.26
CA PHE A 192 7.13 -0.59 -11.25
C PHE A 192 6.52 0.14 -12.47
N GLY A 193 7.34 0.73 -13.35
CA GLY A 193 6.89 1.41 -14.57
C GLY A 193 6.16 0.50 -15.58
N ILE A 194 6.23 -0.82 -15.42
CA ILE A 194 5.49 -1.79 -16.24
C ILE A 194 3.98 -1.50 -16.17
N TYR A 195 3.44 -1.20 -14.99
CA TYR A 195 2.01 -0.90 -14.83
C TYR A 195 1.58 0.35 -15.61
N ALA A 196 2.45 1.36 -15.71
CA ALA A 196 2.21 2.57 -16.50
C ALA A 196 2.31 2.34 -18.03
N SER A 197 2.96 1.26 -18.46
CA SER A 197 3.00 0.89 -19.89
C SER A 197 1.71 0.17 -20.32
N VAL A 198 1.12 -0.64 -19.43
CA VAL A 198 -0.16 -1.33 -19.67
C VAL A 198 -1.32 -0.35 -19.84
N ALA A 199 -1.28 0.81 -19.17
CA ALA A 199 -2.30 1.85 -19.32
C ALA A 199 -2.32 2.55 -20.68
N ARG A 200 -1.19 2.51 -21.40
CA ARG A 200 -0.95 3.32 -22.61
C ARG A 200 -1.08 2.53 -23.92
N GLY A 201 -1.21 1.21 -23.84
CA GLY A 201 -1.51 0.34 -24.99
C GLY A 201 -3.00 0.11 -25.11
#